data_AF-A0A811NMW9-F1
#
_entry.id   AF-A0A811NMW9-F1
#
_cell.length_a   1.000
_cell.length_b   1.000
_cell.length_c   1.000
_cell.angle_alpha   90.00
_cell.angle_beta   90.00
_cell.angle_gamma   90.00
#
_symmetry.space_group_name_H-M   'P 1'
#
loop_
_entity.id
_entity.type
_entity.pdbx_description
1 polymer ?
#
loop_
_entity_poly.entity_id
_entity_poly.type
_entity_poly.pdbx_seq_one_letter_code
_entity_poly.pdbx_strand_id
1 'polypeptide(L)'
;MGSKSGKKRGPAPLRVYNLSNTSPVAITRMVAILEKLLSKKAHKRVVTMPTNGDVPFTHANVSHAARDFGYHPATSLEVGLRHFVDWFVQYYKVNVRGSGNVLAGKTAKRKSMPMSAAS
;
A
#
# COMPACT_ATOMS: atom_id res chain seq x y z
N MET A 1 -21.50 -0.19 25.61
CA MET A 1 -21.68 -1.65 25.41
C MET A 1 -20.32 -2.25 25.04
N GLY A 2 -19.65 -2.89 26.01
CA GLY A 2 -18.36 -3.56 25.76
C GLY A 2 -18.61 -4.95 25.16
N SER A 3 -18.07 -5.22 23.98
CA SER A 3 -18.12 -6.56 23.39
C SER A 3 -17.31 -7.51 24.27
N LYS A 4 -17.97 -8.54 24.81
CA LYS A 4 -17.31 -9.65 25.50
C LYS A 4 -16.56 -10.46 24.43
N SER A 5 -15.29 -10.17 24.23
CA SER A 5 -14.38 -11.07 23.53
C SER A 5 -14.44 -12.45 24.19
N GLY A 6 -14.53 -13.51 23.38
CA GLY A 6 -14.75 -14.88 23.84
C GLY A 6 -13.76 -15.31 24.94
N LYS A 7 -14.26 -16.09 25.91
CA LYS A 7 -13.47 -16.62 27.03
C LYS A 7 -12.35 -17.51 26.49
N LYS A 8 -11.08 -17.12 26.69
CA LYS A 8 -9.91 -17.93 26.28
C LYS A 8 -9.95 -19.27 27.01
N ARG A 9 -9.87 -20.39 26.27
CA ARG A 9 -10.00 -21.77 26.78
C ARG A 9 -8.67 -22.43 27.18
N GLY A 10 -7.55 -21.72 27.09
CA GLY A 10 -6.21 -22.23 27.41
C GLY A 10 -5.09 -21.38 26.79
N PRO A 11 -3.81 -21.73 26.99
CA PRO A 11 -2.69 -21.10 26.29
C PRO A 11 -2.84 -21.30 24.78
N ALA A 12 -2.81 -20.21 24.01
CA ALA A 12 -2.75 -20.31 22.56
C ALA A 12 -1.30 -20.60 22.15
N PRO A 13 -1.01 -21.70 21.43
CA PRO A 13 0.35 -22.04 21.03
C PRO A 13 0.94 -21.04 20.02
N LEU A 14 0.07 -20.26 19.35
CA LEU A 14 0.44 -19.26 18.34
C LEU A 14 -0.13 -17.90 18.73
N ARG A 15 0.61 -16.83 18.40
CA ARG A 15 0.19 -15.44 18.60
C ARG A 15 -0.23 -14.83 17.27
N VAL A 16 -1.33 -14.08 17.28
CA VAL A 16 -1.83 -13.34 16.10
C VAL A 16 -1.43 -11.87 16.23
N TYR A 17 -0.94 -11.30 15.15
CA TYR A 17 -0.50 -9.91 15.07
C TYR A 17 -1.19 -9.21 13.91
N ASN A 18 -1.74 -8.02 14.15
CA ASN A 18 -2.18 -7.15 13.06
C ASN A 18 -0.98 -6.35 12.55
N LEU A 19 -0.82 -6.29 11.23
CA LEU A 19 0.17 -5.46 10.56
C LEU A 19 -0.58 -4.49 9.66
N SER A 20 -0.48 -3.20 9.96
CA SER A 20 -1.06 -2.14 9.15
C SER A 20 -0.46 -0.80 9.57
N ASN A 21 -0.75 0.24 8.79
CA ASN A 21 -0.56 1.62 9.22
C ASN A 21 -1.62 2.00 10.27
N THR A 22 -1.26 2.84 11.23
CA THR A 22 -2.09 3.19 12.41
C THR A 22 -2.88 4.47 12.23
N SER A 23 -3.14 4.89 10.99
CA SER A 23 -3.86 6.14 10.73
C SER A 23 -4.90 5.91 9.65
N PRO A 24 -6.20 5.94 9.98
CA PRO A 24 -7.26 5.89 8.98
C PRO A 24 -7.13 7.05 8.00
N VAL A 25 -7.29 6.77 6.70
CA VAL A 25 -7.29 7.79 5.66
C VAL A 25 -8.56 7.66 4.82
N ALA A 26 -9.22 8.79 4.56
CA ALA A 26 -10.42 8.82 3.74
C ALA A 26 -10.11 8.44 2.27
N ILE A 27 -11.02 7.70 1.64
CA ILE A 27 -10.93 7.32 0.21
C ILE A 27 -10.80 8.57 -0.67
N THR A 28 -11.51 9.64 -0.34
CA THR A 28 -11.45 10.92 -1.06
C THR A 28 -10.03 11.52 -1.06
N ARG A 29 -9.28 11.37 0.04
CA ARG A 29 -7.88 11.81 0.11
C ARG A 29 -6.98 10.96 -0.79
N MET A 30 -7.14 9.63 -0.77
CA MET A 30 -6.42 8.73 -1.66
C MET A 30 -6.65 9.09 -3.13
N VAL A 31 -7.91 9.30 -3.53
CA VAL A 31 -8.27 9.71 -4.90
C VAL A 31 -7.63 11.05 -5.26
N ALA A 32 -7.66 12.04 -4.36
CA ALA A 32 -7.04 13.34 -4.62
C ALA A 32 -5.52 13.25 -4.83
N ILE A 33 -4.82 12.37 -4.09
CA ILE A 33 -3.39 12.13 -4.29
C ILE A 33 -3.14 11.51 -5.67
N LEU A 34 -3.93 10.51 -6.06
CA LEU A 34 -3.83 9.88 -7.37
C LEU A 34 -4.10 10.86 -8.52
N GLU A 35 -5.10 11.74 -8.39
CA GLU A 35 -5.37 12.79 -9.38
C GLU A 35 -4.15 13.71 -9.57
N LYS A 36 -3.46 14.06 -8.48
CA LYS A 36 -2.24 14.87 -8.51
C LYS A 36 -1.07 14.13 -9.15
N LEU A 37 -0.85 12.87 -8.79
CA LEU A 37 0.25 12.05 -9.31
C LEU A 37 0.10 11.75 -10.81
N LEU A 38 -1.14 11.56 -11.28
CA LEU A 38 -1.43 11.23 -12.67
C LEU A 38 -1.78 12.44 -13.54
N SER A 39 -1.84 13.64 -12.95
CA SER A 39 -2.31 14.87 -13.60
C SER A 39 -3.65 14.70 -14.33
N LYS A 40 -4.55 13.87 -13.78
CA LYS A 40 -5.82 13.50 -14.41
C LYS A 40 -6.93 13.48 -13.38
N LYS A 41 -8.08 14.08 -13.70
CA LYS A 41 -9.27 14.03 -12.85
C LYS A 41 -9.95 12.66 -12.94
N ALA A 42 -10.29 12.12 -11.78
CA ALA A 42 -11.01 10.86 -11.70
C ALA A 42 -12.49 11.10 -12.08
N HIS A 43 -13.05 10.20 -12.88
CA HIS A 43 -14.49 10.17 -13.13
C HIS A 43 -15.17 9.52 -11.92
N LYS A 44 -15.67 10.33 -11.00
CA LYS A 44 -16.22 9.88 -9.70
C LYS A 44 -17.71 9.60 -9.83
N ARG A 45 -18.13 8.39 -9.45
CA ARG A 45 -19.54 8.07 -9.20
C ARG A 45 -19.70 7.79 -7.72
N VAL A 46 -20.17 8.79 -6.97
CA VAL A 46 -20.45 8.63 -5.53
C VAL A 46 -21.75 7.86 -5.39
N VAL A 47 -21.72 6.77 -4.64
CA VAL A 47 -22.89 5.96 -4.29
C VAL A 47 -23.03 5.91 -2.79
N THR A 48 -24.25 5.69 -2.31
CA THR A 48 -24.49 5.40 -0.89
C THR A 48 -23.74 4.12 -0.52
N MET A 49 -23.09 4.12 0.65
CA MET A 49 -22.35 2.96 1.14
C MET A 49 -23.27 1.73 1.15
N PRO A 50 -22.87 0.63 0.48
CA PRO A 50 -23.60 -0.62 0.56
C PRO A 50 -23.83 -1.03 2.01
N THR A 51 -25.05 -1.42 2.35
CA THR A 51 -25.40 -1.85 3.71
C THR A 51 -24.79 -3.21 4.08
N ASN A 52 -24.19 -3.91 3.11
CA ASN A 52 -23.56 -5.20 3.30
C ASN A 52 -22.03 -5.12 3.14
N GLY A 53 -21.30 -5.36 4.23
CA GLY A 53 -19.88 -5.68 4.20
C GLY A 53 -18.91 -4.50 4.20
N ASP A 54 -19.33 -3.29 3.82
CA ASP A 54 -18.52 -2.09 4.00
C ASP A 54 -18.59 -1.59 5.44
N VAL A 55 -17.43 -1.29 6.00
CA VAL A 55 -17.27 -0.73 7.34
C VAL A 55 -16.82 0.73 7.21
N PRO A 56 -17.42 1.66 7.97
CA PRO A 56 -17.17 3.09 7.80
C PRO A 56 -15.73 3.48 8.14
N PHE A 57 -15.12 2.77 9.10
CA PHE A 57 -13.74 2.98 9.51
C PHE A 57 -13.11 1.64 9.87
N THR A 58 -11.89 1.41 9.39
CA THR A 58 -11.04 0.31 9.84
C THR A 58 -9.75 0.87 10.39
N HIS A 59 -9.31 0.30 11.51
CA HIS A 59 -8.03 0.64 12.11
C HIS A 59 -7.46 -0.59 12.78
N ALA A 60 -6.18 -0.87 12.53
CA ALA A 60 -5.51 -2.00 13.13
C ALA A 60 -4.94 -1.64 14.50
N ASN A 61 -5.18 -2.49 15.49
CA ASN A 61 -4.40 -2.45 16.73
C ASN A 61 -3.09 -3.20 16.51
N VAL A 62 -1.97 -2.46 16.44
CA VAL A 62 -0.62 -3.00 16.21
C VAL A 62 0.22 -3.08 17.48
N SER A 63 -0.34 -2.85 18.67
CA SER A 63 0.42 -2.78 19.93
C SER A 63 1.22 -4.04 20.21
N HIS A 64 0.72 -5.21 19.82
CA HIS A 64 1.43 -6.48 19.94
C HIS A 64 2.67 -6.54 19.04
N ALA A 65 2.55 -6.10 17.78
CA ALA A 65 3.65 -6.13 16.82
C ALA A 65 4.71 -5.06 17.17
N ALA A 66 4.27 -3.88 17.62
CA ALA A 66 5.16 -2.83 18.09
C ALA A 66 6.01 -3.28 19.28
N ARG A 67 5.39 -3.93 20.27
CA ARG A 67 6.08 -4.42 21.47
C ARG A 67 7.03 -5.59 21.17
N ASP A 68 6.58 -6.59 20.43
CA ASP A 68 7.33 -7.84 20.27
C ASP A 68 8.38 -7.77 19.14
N PHE A 69 8.19 -6.88 18.15
CA PHE A 69 9.06 -6.79 16.96
C PHE A 69 9.58 -5.38 16.66
N GLY A 70 9.26 -4.37 17.47
CA GLY A 70 9.58 -2.97 17.15
C GLY A 70 8.88 -2.47 15.88
N TYR A 71 7.76 -3.08 15.49
CA TYR A 71 7.04 -2.74 14.25
C TYR A 71 6.57 -1.28 14.25
N HIS A 72 7.10 -0.48 13.33
CA HIS A 72 6.77 0.93 13.14
C HIS A 72 6.70 1.28 11.64
N PRO A 73 5.51 1.22 11.01
CA PRO A 73 5.37 1.55 9.60
C PRO A 73 5.59 3.05 9.39
N ALA A 74 6.62 3.40 8.61
CA ALA A 74 6.99 4.80 8.35
C ALA A 74 6.56 5.32 6.97
N THR A 75 6.08 4.45 6.08
CA THR A 75 5.67 4.83 4.73
C THR A 75 4.34 5.58 4.76
N SER A 76 4.35 6.85 4.38
CA SER A 76 3.11 7.62 4.22
C SER A 76 2.29 7.14 3.03
N LEU A 77 0.99 7.47 3.02
CA LEU A 77 0.12 7.14 1.90
C LEU A 77 0.61 7.78 0.60
N GLU A 78 1.04 9.05 0.63
CA GLU A 78 1.56 9.74 -0.56
C GLU A 78 2.80 9.04 -1.15
N VAL A 79 3.72 8.57 -0.30
CA VAL A 79 4.93 7.85 -0.76
C VAL A 79 4.54 6.50 -1.36
N GLY A 80 3.68 5.74 -0.67
CA GLY A 80 3.20 4.45 -1.17
C GLY A 80 2.48 4.57 -2.52
N LEU A 81 1.58 5.55 -2.66
CA LEU A 81 0.86 5.79 -3.92
C LEU A 81 1.78 6.25 -5.04
N ARG A 82 2.84 7.02 -4.75
CA ARG A 82 3.85 7.38 -5.75
C ARG A 82 4.56 6.14 -6.29
N HIS A 83 5.10 5.30 -5.41
CA HIS A 83 5.76 4.06 -5.82
C HIS A 83 4.81 3.14 -6.61
N PHE A 84 3.53 3.08 -6.20
CA PHE A 84 2.52 2.32 -6.92
C PHE A 84 2.28 2.87 -8.33
N VAL A 85 2.12 4.19 -8.49
CA VAL A 85 1.91 4.83 -9.80
C VAL A 85 3.12 4.59 -10.70
N ASP A 86 4.34 4.76 -10.18
CA ASP A 86 5.58 4.54 -10.94
C ASP A 86 5.65 3.09 -11.46
N TRP A 87 5.39 2.12 -10.57
CA TRP A 87 5.32 0.71 -10.95
C TRP A 87 4.21 0.44 -11.98
N PHE A 88 3.01 0.97 -11.77
CA PHE A 88 1.85 0.73 -12.62
C PHE A 88 2.08 1.27 -14.05
N VAL A 89 2.58 2.49 -14.16
CA VAL A 89 2.91 3.14 -15.43
C VAL A 89 3.99 2.36 -16.18
N GLN A 90 5.04 1.93 -15.47
CA GLN A 90 6.10 1.12 -16.04
C GLN A 90 5.60 -0.24 -16.52
N TYR A 91 4.82 -0.94 -15.70
CA TYR A 91 4.35 -2.30 -15.97
C TYR A 91 3.36 -2.32 -17.14
N TYR A 92 2.37 -1.42 -17.14
CA TYR A 92 1.33 -1.36 -18.18
C TYR A 92 1.70 -0.46 -19.38
N LYS A 93 2.89 0.16 -19.36
CA LYS A 93 3.37 1.07 -20.42
C LYS A 93 2.38 2.19 -20.74
N VAL A 94 1.73 2.72 -19.70
CA VAL A 94 0.72 3.77 -19.85
C VAL A 94 1.41 5.10 -20.11
N ASN A 95 1.05 5.79 -21.20
CA ASN A 95 1.57 7.13 -21.44
C ASN A 95 0.77 8.17 -20.63
N VAL A 96 1.32 8.57 -19.49
CA VAL A 96 0.78 9.67 -18.68
C VAL A 96 1.39 10.98 -19.20
N ARG A 97 0.63 11.72 -20.03
CA ARG A 97 1.03 13.06 -20.50
C ARG A 97 1.30 13.96 -19.29
N GLY A 98 2.52 14.48 -19.17
CA GLY A 98 2.99 15.25 -18.01
C GLY A 98 4.05 14.54 -17.16
N SER A 99 4.25 13.23 -17.36
CA SER A 99 5.37 12.47 -16.77
C SER A 99 6.65 12.59 -17.62
N GLY A 100 6.90 13.79 -18.15
CA GLY A 100 8.20 14.11 -18.70
C GLY A 100 9.21 14.04 -17.57
N ASN A 101 10.01 12.97 -17.56
CA ASN A 101 11.30 12.92 -16.87
C ASN A 101 11.35 12.56 -15.37
N VAL A 102 10.56 11.59 -14.88
CA VAL A 102 10.82 11.00 -13.53
C VAL A 102 11.68 9.73 -13.59
N LEU A 103 11.80 9.08 -14.77
CA LEU A 103 12.48 7.78 -14.91
C LEU A 103 13.72 7.80 -15.83
N ALA A 104 14.24 8.96 -16.25
CA ALA A 104 15.51 9.03 -16.98
C ALA A 104 16.76 8.86 -16.09
N GLY A 105 16.62 8.23 -14.92
CA GLY A 105 17.71 7.96 -13.99
C GLY A 105 17.77 6.48 -13.62
N LYS A 106 18.78 5.78 -14.18
CA LYS A 106 19.29 4.45 -13.78
C LYS A 106 18.63 3.22 -14.43
N THR A 107 18.66 3.13 -15.76
CA THR A 107 18.90 1.82 -16.41
C THR A 107 20.40 1.51 -16.28
N ALA A 108 20.77 0.79 -15.21
CA ALA A 108 22.09 0.18 -15.13
C ALA A 108 22.23 -0.79 -16.31
N LYS A 109 23.14 -0.46 -17.23
CA LYS A 109 23.55 -1.30 -18.36
C LYS A 109 24.07 -2.63 -17.78
N ARG A 110 23.25 -3.70 -17.81
CA ARG A 110 23.76 -5.06 -17.54
C ARG A 110 24.77 -5.37 -18.65
N LYS A 111 26.06 -5.32 -18.34
CA LYS A 111 27.10 -5.89 -19.21
C LYS A 111 26.84 -7.40 -19.27
N SER A 112 26.63 -7.93 -20.47
CA SER A 112 26.66 -9.37 -20.73
C SER A 112 28.09 -9.87 -20.51
N MET A 113 28.28 -10.75 -19.53
CA MET A 113 29.48 -11.57 -19.44
C MET A 113 29.24 -12.85 -20.27
N PRO A 114 30.14 -13.22 -21.20
CA PRO A 114 30.11 -14.54 -21.81
C PRO A 114 30.66 -15.55 -20.80
N MET A 115 29.89 -16.59 -20.47
CA MET A 115 30.45 -17.76 -19.80
C MET A 115 31.12 -18.63 -20.85
N SER A 116 32.46 -18.67 -20.79
CA SER A 116 33.31 -19.56 -21.57
C SER A 116 32.92 -21.01 -21.29
N ALA A 117 32.75 -21.79 -22.35
CA ALA A 117 32.81 -23.25 -22.26
C ALA A 117 34.26 -23.65 -21.96
N ALA A 118 34.46 -24.53 -20.98
CA ALA A 118 35.70 -25.25 -20.78
C ALA A 118 35.37 -26.75 -20.72
N SER A 119 36.25 -27.50 -21.36
CA SER A 119 36.19 -28.91 -21.76
C SER A 119 35.87 -29.93 -20.67
#